data_AF-A0A448SXZ2-F1
#
_entry.id   AF-A0A448SXZ2-F1
#
_cell.length_a   1.000
_cell.length_b   1.000
_cell.length_c   1.000
_cell.angle_alpha   90.00
_cell.angle_beta   90.00
_cell.angle_gamma   90.00
#
_symmetry.space_group_name_H-M   'P 1'
#
loop_
_entity.id
_entity.type
_entity.pdbx_description
1 polymer ?
#
loop_
_entity_poly.entity_id
_entity_poly.type
_entity_poly.pdbx_seq_one_letter_code
_entity_poly.pdbx_strand_id
1 'polypeptide(L)' 'MLYGHWLQQREIADPYKQSREAFEFVYGLLDKSAQKWVHALSR' A
#
# COMPACT_ATOMS: atom_id res chain seq x y z
N MET A 1 -4.16 -1.39 13.45
CA MET A 1 -3.23 -0.64 12.59
C MET A 1 -3.69 -0.79 11.15
N LEU A 2 -3.72 0.29 10.36
CA LEU A 2 -4.08 0.23 8.94
C LEU A 2 -2.88 -0.26 8.11
N TYR A 3 -3.13 -0.83 6.94
CA TYR A 3 -2.05 -1.34 6.08
C TYR A 3 -1.04 -0.22 5.73
N GLY A 4 -1.52 0.97 5.37
CA GLY A 4 -0.68 2.15 5.09
C GLY A 4 0.00 2.82 6.30
N HIS A 5 -0.04 2.24 7.51
CA HIS A 5 0.47 2.89 8.72
C HIS A 5 1.94 3.33 8.59
N TRP A 6 2.81 2.45 8.08
CA TRP A 6 4.22 2.74 7.88
C TRP A 6 4.53 3.59 6.63
N LEU A 7 3.53 3.82 5.79
CA LEU A 7 3.60 4.59 4.57
C LEU A 7 3.04 6.01 4.78
N GLN A 8 3.51 6.70 5.83
CA GLN A 8 3.02 8.03 6.22
C GLN A 8 1.51 8.11 6.51
N GLN A 9 0.90 7.01 6.99
CA GLN A 9 -0.56 6.92 7.16
C GLN A 9 -1.34 7.21 5.86
N ARG A 10 -0.73 6.96 4.70
CA ARG A 10 -1.38 7.19 3.42
C ARG A 10 -2.51 6.17 3.22
N GLU A 11 -3.70 6.67 2.91
CA GLU A 11 -4.81 5.83 2.50
C GLU A 11 -4.51 5.20 1.14
N ILE A 12 -4.77 3.89 1.04
CA ILE A 12 -4.70 3.16 -0.21
C ILE A 12 -6.07 3.28 -0.86
N ALA A 13 -6.13 4.00 -1.98
CA ALA A 13 -7.38 4.17 -2.72
C ALA A 13 -7.88 2.82 -3.25
N ASP A 14 -9.20 2.60 -3.26
CA ASP A 14 -9.82 1.40 -3.82
C ASP A 14 -9.81 1.49 -5.36
N PRO A 15 -9.08 0.60 -6.08
CA PRO A 15 -9.01 0.62 -7.54
C PRO A 15 -10.25 -0.02 -8.19
N TYR A 16 -11.23 -0.52 -7.44
CA TYR A 16 -12.38 -1.22 -8.01
C TYR A 16 -13.13 -0.37 -9.04
N LYS A 17 -13.35 -0.95 -10.23
CA LYS A 17 -13.93 -0.30 -11.43
C LYS A 17 -13.13 0.87 -12.00
N GLN A 18 -11.88 1.07 -11.58
CA GLN A 18 -10.99 2.08 -12.16
C GLN A 18 -10.18 1.53 -13.35
N SER A 19 -9.43 2.43 -14.01
CA SER A 19 -8.52 2.06 -15.10
C SER A 19 -7.38 1.18 -14.62
N ARG A 20 -6.73 0.47 -15.55
CA ARG A 20 -5.57 -0.37 -15.25
C ARG A 20 -4.42 0.42 -14.60
N GLU A 21 -4.23 1.68 -14.98
CA GLU A 21 -3.25 2.58 -14.38
C GLU A 21 -3.52 2.82 -12.88
N ALA A 22 -4.79 2.94 -12.50
CA ALA A 22 -5.16 3.06 -11.09
C ALA A 22 -4.83 1.78 -10.31
N PHE A 23 -5.04 0.60 -10.91
CA PHE A 23 -4.61 -0.67 -10.32
C PHE A 23 -3.09 -0.75 -10.14
N GLU A 24 -2.31 -0.34 -11.16
CA GLU A 24 -0.84 -0.35 -11.09
C GLU A 24 -0.33 0.63 -10.01
N PHE A 25 -0.95 1.81 -9.89
CA PHE A 25 -0.65 2.76 -8.84
C PHE A 25 -0.92 2.20 -7.44
N VAL A 26 -2.10 1.59 -7.24
CA VAL A 26 -2.46 0.97 -5.96
C VAL A 26 -1.55 -0.22 -5.64
N TYR A 27 -1.20 -1.04 -6.63
CA TYR A 27 -0.27 -2.15 -6.46
C TYR A 27 1.11 -1.66 -5.98
N GLY A 28 1.63 -0.58 -6.57
CA GLY A 28 2.89 0.02 -6.12
C GLY A 28 2.83 0.58 -4.69
N LEU A 29 1.66 1.07 -4.25
CA LEU A 29 1.45 1.47 -2.84
C LEU A 29 1.42 0.27 -1.90
N LEU A 30 0.78 -0.83 -2.32
CA LEU A 30 0.71 -2.07 -1.56
C LEU A 30 2.11 -2.67 -1.36
N ASP A 31 2.92 -2.77 -2.41
CA ASP A 31 4.29 -3.32 -2.32
C ASP A 31 5.17 -2.52 -1.34
N LYS A 32 5.18 -1.19 -1.47
CA LYS A 32 5.93 -0.31 -0.54
C LYS A 32 5.46 -0.46 0.91
N SER A 33 4.17 -0.63 1.12
CA SER A 33 3.60 -0.84 2.45
C SER A 33 3.98 -2.21 3.02
N ALA A 34 3.91 -3.27 2.20
CA ALA A 34 4.32 -4.62 2.57
C ALA A 34 5.79 -4.68 3.01
N GLN A 35 6.69 -4.08 2.24
CA GLN A 35 8.13 -4.04 2.58
C GLN A 35 8.38 -3.37 3.94
N LYS A 36 7.69 -2.25 4.22
CA LYS A 36 7.81 -1.59 5.52
C LYS A 36 7.25 -2.43 6.67
N TRP A 37 6.17 -3.18 6.43
CA TRP A 37 5.65 -4.14 7.40
C TRP A 37 6.64 -5.26 7.68
N VAL A 38 7.27 -5.82 6.65
CA VAL A 38 8.33 -6.83 6.82
C VAL A 38 9.45 -6.28 7.70
N HIS A 39 9.95 -5.08 7.42
CA HIS A 39 10.98 -4.44 8.26
C HIS A 39 10.53 -4.16 9.69
N ALA A 40 9.26 -3.79 9.90
CA ALA A 40 8.73 -3.53 11.24
C ALA A 40 8.52 -4.82 12.05
N LEU A 41 8.16 -5.93 11.39
CA LEU A 41 7.92 -7.22 12.02
C LEU A 41 9.18 -8.09 12.16
N SER A 42 10.21 -7.84 11.34
CA SER A 42 11.49 -8.55 11.40
C SER A 42 12.47 -7.96 12.42
N ARG A 43 12.00 -7.06 13.30
CA ARG A 43 12.78 -6.40 14.34
C ARG A 43 12.34 -6.88 15.71
#